data_AF-A0A8C2B2T3-F1
#
_entry.id   AF-A0A8C2B2T3-F1
#
_cell.length_a   1.000
_cell.length_b   1.000
_cell.length_c   1.000
_cell.angle_alpha   90.00
_cell.angle_beta   90.00
_cell.angle_gamma   90.00
#
_symmetry.space_group_name_H-M   'P 1'
#
loop_
_entity.id
_entity.type
_entity.pdbx_description
1 polymer ?
#
loop_
_entity_poly.entity_id
_entity_poly.type
_entity_poly.pdbx_seq_one_letter_code
_entity_poly.pdbx_strand_id
1 'polypeptide(L)'
;MIRHYVRPVLSLIRSRSVNAAVSRLYHADKVATVGSQTDSQSPVFQENYERMQALVKELKDRAEKIKLGGGEKARNLHTSRGKLLPRERIDRLLDPGSPFLEFSQFAAYQLYGSEEVPAGGIITGIGRVSGVECIIVANDATVKGGTYYPVTVKKHLRAQEIAQQNHLPCIYLVDSGGANLPRQADVFPDRDHFGRIFFNQARLSSEGIAQVKAATGEEVSAEDLGGADLHCRKSGVTDHYALDDNHALHLARKAVRSLNYKKNLDVTVEAPEAPLFPADELYGIVGDNLKRNFDIREVIARIVDGSKFDEFKAFYGDTLVTGLTGLERHEGESLMT
;
A
#
# COMPACT_ATOMS: atom_id res chain seq x y z
N MET A 1 -3.93 -76.22 36.35
CA MET A 1 -4.16 -75.89 34.93
C MET A 1 -5.12 -74.69 34.88
N ILE A 2 -4.59 -73.47 35.00
CA ILE A 2 -5.34 -72.21 34.96
C ILE A 2 -4.51 -71.30 34.05
N ARG A 3 -4.98 -71.07 32.81
CA ARG A 3 -4.31 -70.22 31.83
C ARG A 3 -4.78 -68.78 32.01
N HIS A 4 -3.84 -67.89 32.34
CA HIS A 4 -4.04 -66.44 32.34
C HIS A 4 -4.33 -65.94 30.91
N TYR A 5 -5.44 -65.21 30.76
CA TYR A 5 -5.76 -64.45 29.55
C TYR A 5 -5.01 -63.11 29.59
N VAL A 6 -4.06 -62.91 28.68
CA VAL A 6 -3.42 -61.61 28.42
C VAL A 6 -4.23 -60.88 27.35
N ARG A 7 -4.79 -59.71 27.67
CA ARG A 7 -5.41 -58.80 26.69
C ARG A 7 -4.30 -58.08 25.89
N PRO A 8 -4.36 -58.01 24.54
CA PRO A 8 -3.48 -57.14 23.78
C PRO A 8 -3.92 -55.68 23.91
N VAL A 9 -2.99 -54.81 24.24
CA VAL A 9 -3.14 -53.35 24.15
C VAL A 9 -3.04 -52.98 22.67
N LEU A 10 -4.17 -52.65 22.03
CA LEU A 10 -4.16 -52.01 20.71
C LEU A 10 -3.71 -50.56 20.88
N SER A 11 -2.50 -50.25 20.43
CA SER A 11 -2.08 -48.87 20.21
C SER A 11 -2.90 -48.28 19.04
N LEU A 12 -3.81 -47.37 19.34
CA LEU A 12 -4.44 -46.51 18.33
C LEU A 12 -3.36 -45.58 17.75
N ILE A 13 -2.70 -46.03 16.69
CA ILE A 13 -1.97 -45.13 15.80
C ILE A 13 -3.04 -44.31 15.07
N ARG A 14 -3.26 -43.07 15.52
CA ARG A 14 -3.97 -42.06 14.73
C ARG A 14 -3.13 -41.84 13.48
N SER A 15 -3.54 -42.44 12.36
CA SER A 15 -3.06 -42.03 11.04
C SER A 15 -3.41 -40.56 10.89
N ARG A 16 -2.42 -39.68 10.90
CA ARG A 16 -2.59 -38.32 10.38
C ARG A 16 -2.92 -38.50 8.91
N SER A 17 -4.20 -38.36 8.57
CA SER A 17 -4.59 -38.09 7.19
C SER A 17 -3.86 -36.81 6.80
N VAL A 18 -2.83 -36.96 5.97
CA VAL A 18 -2.28 -35.84 5.23
C VAL A 18 -3.45 -35.40 4.35
N ASN A 19 -4.16 -34.35 4.75
CA ASN A 19 -4.99 -33.60 3.82
C ASN A 19 -4.01 -33.02 2.81
N ALA A 20 -3.73 -33.79 1.76
CA ALA A 20 -3.20 -33.22 0.53
C ALA A 20 -4.19 -32.12 0.17
N ALA A 21 -3.77 -30.86 0.26
CA ALA A 21 -4.52 -29.75 -0.27
C ALA A 21 -4.77 -30.09 -1.74
N VAL A 22 -5.99 -30.52 -2.05
CA VAL A 22 -6.42 -30.67 -3.43
C VAL A 22 -6.48 -29.24 -3.95
N SER A 23 -5.38 -28.80 -4.56
CA SER A 23 -5.37 -27.58 -5.35
C SER A 23 -6.48 -27.74 -6.37
N ARG A 24 -7.56 -26.99 -6.21
CA ARG A 24 -8.51 -26.79 -7.30
C ARG A 24 -7.77 -25.93 -8.29
N LEU A 25 -7.18 -26.58 -9.28
CA LEU A 25 -6.69 -25.91 -10.47
C LEU A 25 -7.90 -25.18 -11.07
N TYR A 26 -7.76 -23.87 -11.28
CA TYR A 26 -8.59 -23.21 -12.26
C TYR A 26 -8.28 -23.93 -13.58
N HIS A 27 -9.30 -24.50 -14.25
CA HIS A 27 -9.09 -25.21 -15.50
C HIS A 27 -8.86 -24.19 -16.64
N ALA A 28 -7.73 -23.47 -16.57
CA ALA A 28 -7.32 -22.45 -17.53
C ALA A 28 -7.15 -23.01 -18.96
N ASP A 29 -6.91 -24.31 -19.10
CA ASP A 29 -6.64 -25.00 -20.38
C ASP A 29 -7.78 -24.89 -21.42
N LYS A 30 -8.97 -24.39 -21.02
CA LYS A 30 -10.11 -24.12 -21.93
C LYS A 30 -10.74 -22.74 -21.75
N VAL A 31 -10.03 -21.80 -21.15
CA VAL A 31 -10.56 -20.43 -20.98
C VAL A 31 -10.41 -19.67 -22.28
N ALA A 32 -11.50 -19.03 -22.72
CA ALA A 32 -11.50 -18.25 -23.94
C ALA A 32 -10.60 -17.01 -23.80
N THR A 33 -9.83 -16.72 -24.84
CA THR A 33 -9.19 -15.42 -25.01
C THR A 33 -10.27 -14.39 -25.36
N VAL A 34 -10.26 -13.24 -24.68
CA VAL A 34 -11.15 -12.11 -24.96
C VAL A 34 -10.37 -10.94 -25.57
N GLY A 35 -11.11 -10.02 -26.18
CA GLY A 35 -10.55 -8.84 -26.86
C GLY A 35 -10.18 -9.12 -28.32
N SER A 36 -9.83 -8.06 -29.01
CA SER A 36 -9.48 -8.08 -30.43
C SER A 36 -8.37 -7.10 -30.75
N GLN A 37 -7.76 -7.26 -31.92
CA GLN A 37 -6.81 -6.28 -32.42
C GLN A 37 -7.57 -5.00 -32.78
N THR A 38 -7.25 -3.90 -32.07
CA THR A 38 -7.87 -2.60 -32.36
C THR A 38 -7.35 -2.02 -33.65
N ASP A 39 -8.23 -1.39 -34.44
CA ASP A 39 -7.83 -0.56 -35.57
C ASP A 39 -7.27 0.78 -35.05
N SER A 40 -5.96 0.77 -34.80
CA SER A 40 -5.24 1.94 -34.33
C SER A 40 -5.23 3.08 -35.35
N GLN A 41 -5.54 2.83 -36.62
CA GLN A 41 -5.59 3.86 -37.66
C GLN A 41 -6.97 4.50 -37.78
N SER A 42 -7.97 3.98 -37.07
CA SER A 42 -9.30 4.57 -37.10
C SER A 42 -9.28 6.00 -36.52
N PRO A 43 -10.01 6.97 -37.13
CA PRO A 43 -10.07 8.33 -36.62
C PRO A 43 -10.56 8.42 -35.17
N VAL A 44 -11.46 7.52 -34.77
CA VAL A 44 -12.00 7.46 -33.40
C VAL A 44 -10.93 7.03 -32.41
N PHE A 45 -10.15 6.00 -32.73
CA PHE A 45 -9.08 5.54 -31.85
C PHE A 45 -8.01 6.62 -31.68
N GLN A 46 -7.59 7.26 -32.76
CA GLN A 46 -6.58 8.33 -32.72
C GLN A 46 -7.05 9.53 -31.89
N GLU A 47 -8.28 10.00 -32.09
CA GLU A 47 -8.86 11.08 -31.29
C GLU A 47 -8.92 10.72 -29.79
N ASN A 48 -9.39 9.51 -29.46
CA ASN A 48 -9.46 9.03 -28.08
C ASN A 48 -8.07 8.96 -27.45
N TYR A 49 -7.10 8.43 -28.19
CA TYR A 49 -5.72 8.24 -27.74
C TYR A 49 -5.06 9.58 -27.41
N GLU A 50 -5.12 10.55 -28.34
CA GLU A 50 -4.54 11.89 -28.15
C GLU A 50 -5.13 12.60 -26.93
N ARG A 51 -6.46 12.54 -26.78
CA ARG A 51 -7.16 13.21 -25.67
C ARG A 51 -6.87 12.57 -24.32
N MET A 52 -6.89 11.24 -24.25
CA MET A 52 -6.53 10.53 -23.01
C MET A 52 -5.06 10.76 -22.65
N GLN A 53 -4.16 10.76 -23.63
CA GLN A 53 -2.75 11.06 -23.42
C GLN A 53 -2.55 12.46 -22.81
N ALA A 54 -3.30 13.46 -23.27
CA ALA A 54 -3.26 14.81 -22.70
C ALA A 54 -3.71 14.83 -21.23
N LEU A 55 -4.79 14.13 -20.87
CA LEU A 55 -5.28 14.02 -19.49
C LEU A 55 -4.30 13.27 -18.58
N VAL A 56 -3.71 12.17 -19.07
CA VAL A 56 -2.68 11.43 -18.33
C VAL A 56 -1.44 12.29 -18.11
N LYS A 57 -1.05 13.09 -19.11
CA LYS A 57 0.05 14.06 -18.96
C LYS A 57 -0.28 15.10 -17.88
N GLU A 58 -1.47 15.69 -17.91
CA GLU A 58 -1.92 16.65 -16.90
C GLU A 58 -1.93 16.05 -15.49
N LEU A 59 -2.39 14.79 -15.36
CA LEU A 59 -2.34 14.04 -14.11
C LEU A 59 -0.89 13.89 -13.62
N LYS A 60 0.04 13.47 -14.49
CA LYS A 60 1.46 13.29 -14.18
C LYS A 60 2.11 14.61 -13.76
N ASP A 61 1.88 15.70 -14.49
CA ASP A 61 2.44 17.02 -14.18
C ASP A 61 1.97 17.51 -12.81
N ARG A 62 0.68 17.31 -12.47
CA ARG A 62 0.14 17.65 -11.14
C ARG A 62 0.72 16.76 -10.04
N ALA A 63 0.89 15.47 -10.32
CA ALA A 63 1.50 14.53 -9.39
C ALA A 63 2.96 14.93 -9.07
N GLU A 64 3.73 15.38 -10.07
CA GLU A 64 5.08 15.90 -9.87
C GLU A 64 5.09 17.17 -9.00
N LYS A 65 4.15 18.11 -9.22
CA LYS A 65 4.01 19.28 -8.32
C LYS A 65 3.71 18.84 -6.89
N ILE A 66 2.84 17.86 -6.69
CA ILE A 66 2.50 17.34 -5.35
C ILE A 66 3.72 16.70 -4.67
N LYS A 67 4.59 16.00 -5.42
CA LYS A 67 5.81 15.38 -4.88
C LYS A 67 6.81 16.40 -4.33
N LEU A 68 6.68 17.68 -4.66
CA LEU A 68 7.48 18.76 -4.08
C LEU A 68 7.11 19.09 -2.62
N GLY A 69 6.02 18.55 -2.06
CA GLY A 69 5.64 18.81 -0.67
C GLY A 69 5.41 20.30 -0.43
N GLY A 70 6.01 20.88 0.61
CA GLY A 70 5.92 22.31 0.93
C GLY A 70 6.63 23.27 -0.04
N GLY A 71 7.13 22.77 -1.17
CA GLY A 71 7.90 23.53 -2.16
C GLY A 71 9.39 23.65 -1.82
N GLU A 72 10.18 24.16 -2.76
CA GLU A 72 11.65 24.16 -2.69
C GLU A 72 12.19 24.85 -1.44
N LYS A 73 11.63 26.01 -1.07
CA LYS A 73 12.07 26.76 0.11
C LYS A 73 11.93 25.93 1.40
N ALA A 74 10.80 25.24 1.57
CA ALA A 74 10.56 24.41 2.75
C ALA A 74 11.43 23.14 2.74
N ARG A 75 11.62 22.52 1.57
CA ARG A 75 12.53 21.37 1.40
C ARG A 75 13.97 21.74 1.74
N ASN A 76 14.47 22.87 1.25
CA ASN A 76 15.84 23.33 1.53
C ASN A 76 16.05 23.64 3.00
N LEU A 77 15.05 24.23 3.67
CA LEU A 77 15.09 24.46 5.12
C LEU A 77 15.06 23.14 5.91
N HIS A 78 14.33 22.14 5.42
CA HIS A 78 14.27 20.82 6.05
C HIS A 78 15.61 20.09 5.92
N THR A 79 16.20 20.08 4.73
CA THR A 79 17.48 19.39 4.47
C THR A 79 18.68 20.12 5.07
N SER A 80 18.62 21.46 5.24
CA SER A 80 19.70 22.21 5.92
C SER A 80 19.86 21.85 7.39
N ARG A 81 18.86 21.18 8.00
CA ARG A 81 18.92 20.61 9.35
C ARG A 81 19.47 19.18 9.38
N GLY A 82 19.99 18.68 8.26
CA GLY A 82 20.51 17.31 8.14
C GLY A 82 19.42 16.23 8.10
N LYS A 83 18.16 16.60 7.91
CA LYS A 83 17.02 15.67 7.83
C LYS A 83 16.78 15.19 6.41
N LEU A 84 16.41 13.92 6.25
CA LEU A 84 15.97 13.38 4.96
C LEU A 84 14.55 13.83 4.65
N LEU A 85 14.24 14.01 3.36
CA LEU A 85 12.87 14.27 2.93
C LEU A 85 12.00 13.02 3.12
N PRO A 86 10.67 13.14 3.31
CA PRO A 86 9.83 11.99 3.64
C PRO A 86 9.79 10.92 2.53
N ARG A 87 9.81 11.31 1.25
CA ARG A 87 9.93 10.35 0.13
C ARG A 87 11.29 9.67 0.08
N GLU A 88 12.35 10.42 0.37
CA GLU A 88 13.70 9.85 0.47
C GLU A 88 13.81 8.87 1.64
N ARG A 89 13.14 9.14 2.77
CA ARG A 89 13.06 8.18 3.89
C ARG A 89 12.34 6.91 3.48
N ILE A 90 11.25 7.01 2.71
CA ILE A 90 10.55 5.85 2.15
C ILE A 90 11.50 5.08 1.23
N ASP A 91 12.12 5.74 0.25
CA ASP A 91 13.02 5.08 -0.70
C ASP A 91 14.18 4.34 -0.02
N ARG A 92 14.76 4.92 1.05
CA ARG A 92 15.82 4.28 1.84
C ARG A 92 15.32 3.18 2.80
N LEU A 93 14.04 3.21 3.17
CA LEU A 93 13.41 2.18 3.99
C LEU A 93 13.11 0.92 3.18
N LEU A 94 12.69 1.09 1.93
CA LEU A 94 12.28 0.01 1.03
C LEU A 94 13.44 -0.92 0.66
N ASP A 95 13.10 -2.14 0.27
CA ASP A 95 14.06 -3.05 -0.34
C ASP A 95 14.49 -2.53 -1.72
N PRO A 96 15.79 -2.64 -2.09
CA PRO A 96 16.28 -2.17 -3.37
C PRO A 96 15.47 -2.73 -4.55
N GLY A 97 15.01 -1.85 -5.45
CA GLY A 97 14.22 -2.22 -6.62
C GLY A 97 12.76 -2.58 -6.33
N SER A 98 12.33 -2.61 -5.06
CA SER A 98 10.94 -2.90 -4.73
C SER A 98 10.01 -1.73 -5.09
N PRO A 99 8.79 -2.00 -5.58
CA PRO A 99 7.83 -0.96 -5.90
C PRO A 99 7.24 -0.34 -4.64
N PHE A 100 6.76 0.89 -4.77
CA PHE A 100 5.96 1.57 -3.76
C PHE A 100 4.59 1.94 -4.32
N LEU A 101 3.54 1.31 -3.79
CA LEU A 101 2.16 1.64 -4.14
C LEU A 101 1.68 2.77 -3.24
N GLU A 102 1.90 4.01 -3.67
CA GLU A 102 1.35 5.18 -2.98
C GLU A 102 -0.16 5.30 -3.22
N PHE A 103 -0.93 5.53 -2.16
CA PHE A 103 -2.36 5.81 -2.26
C PHE A 103 -2.71 7.24 -1.84
N SER A 104 -3.75 7.78 -2.49
CA SER A 104 -4.29 9.12 -2.22
C SER A 104 -3.23 10.23 -2.36
N GLN A 105 -2.40 10.17 -3.41
CA GLN A 105 -1.39 11.19 -3.72
C GLN A 105 -2.03 12.59 -3.85
N PHE A 106 -3.25 12.69 -4.39
CA PHE A 106 -4.01 13.94 -4.55
C PHE A 106 -4.81 14.37 -3.32
N ALA A 107 -4.57 13.76 -2.15
CA ALA A 107 -5.24 14.20 -0.93
C ALA A 107 -5.04 15.71 -0.69
N ALA A 108 -6.12 16.38 -0.30
CA ALA A 108 -6.22 17.83 -0.12
C ALA A 108 -6.06 18.71 -1.37
N TYR A 109 -5.96 18.14 -2.57
CA TYR A 109 -5.86 18.93 -3.80
C TYR A 109 -7.05 19.89 -3.92
N GLN A 110 -6.77 21.20 -3.91
CA GLN A 110 -7.76 22.28 -3.97
C GLN A 110 -8.83 22.25 -2.85
N LEU A 111 -8.57 21.57 -1.73
CA LEU A 111 -9.56 21.38 -0.67
C LEU A 111 -9.65 22.56 0.31
N TYR A 112 -8.53 23.25 0.58
CA TYR A 112 -8.43 24.25 1.65
C TYR A 112 -8.33 25.69 1.11
N GLY A 113 -9.06 25.99 0.03
CA GLY A 113 -9.07 27.31 -0.58
C GLY A 113 -7.68 27.69 -1.12
N SER A 114 -7.09 28.74 -0.55
CA SER A 114 -5.75 29.20 -0.92
C SER A 114 -4.60 28.41 -0.27
N GLU A 115 -4.89 27.56 0.72
CA GLU A 115 -3.87 26.75 1.36
C GLU A 115 -3.60 25.47 0.55
N GLU A 116 -2.39 25.37 -0.01
CA GLU A 116 -1.91 24.10 -0.57
C GLU A 116 -1.41 23.19 0.55
N VAL A 117 -1.92 21.95 0.58
CA VAL A 117 -1.51 20.89 1.52
C VAL A 117 -1.18 19.62 0.70
N PRO A 118 -0.08 19.59 -0.07
CA PRO A 118 0.20 18.49 -0.99
C PRO A 118 0.19 17.12 -0.31
N ALA A 119 -0.44 16.14 -0.97
CA ALA A 119 -0.68 14.79 -0.45
C ALA A 119 -1.39 14.73 0.93
N GLY A 120 -2.02 15.82 1.37
CA GLY A 120 -2.59 15.95 2.71
C GLY A 120 -1.54 16.04 3.82
N GLY A 121 -0.28 16.40 3.50
CA GLY A 121 0.81 16.49 4.48
C GLY A 121 1.33 15.15 4.99
N ILE A 122 0.94 14.05 4.34
CA ILE A 122 1.32 12.68 4.72
C ILE A 122 1.39 11.79 3.48
N ILE A 123 2.46 11.01 3.35
CA ILE A 123 2.64 10.02 2.29
C ILE A 123 2.30 8.66 2.88
N THR A 124 1.45 7.92 2.18
CA THR A 124 0.97 6.62 2.64
C THR A 124 0.98 5.65 1.47
N GLY A 125 1.50 4.45 1.70
CA GLY A 125 1.60 3.44 0.64
C GLY A 125 1.96 2.07 1.17
N ILE A 126 1.96 1.09 0.27
CA ILE A 126 2.47 -0.25 0.52
C ILE A 126 3.84 -0.37 -0.14
N GLY A 127 4.82 -0.89 0.58
CA GLY A 127 6.12 -1.20 0.02
C GLY A 127 6.78 -2.37 0.74
N ARG A 128 7.83 -2.92 0.14
CA ARG A 128 8.53 -4.09 0.70
C ARG A 128 9.68 -3.64 1.59
N VAL A 129 9.72 -4.15 2.82
CA VAL A 129 10.76 -3.87 3.80
C VAL A 129 11.24 -5.20 4.38
N SER A 130 12.50 -5.56 4.16
CA SER A 130 13.08 -6.84 4.59
C SER A 130 12.25 -8.05 4.16
N GLY A 131 11.77 -8.04 2.91
CA GLY A 131 10.95 -9.09 2.33
C GLY A 131 9.46 -9.02 2.65
N VAL A 132 9.04 -8.16 3.59
CA VAL A 132 7.66 -8.05 4.08
C VAL A 132 6.95 -6.87 3.44
N GLU A 133 5.72 -7.06 2.96
CA GLU A 133 4.86 -5.96 2.51
C GLU A 133 4.34 -5.20 3.74
N CYS A 134 4.67 -3.92 3.83
CA CYS A 134 4.29 -3.06 4.95
C CYS A 134 3.49 -1.86 4.48
N ILE A 135 2.53 -1.44 5.29
CA ILE A 135 1.96 -0.10 5.21
C ILE A 135 2.99 0.87 5.77
N ILE A 136 3.35 1.87 4.98
CA ILE A 136 4.24 2.95 5.38
C ILE A 136 3.43 4.25 5.46
N VAL A 137 3.57 4.96 6.56
CA VAL A 137 2.92 6.25 6.81
C VAL A 137 4.00 7.25 7.20
N ALA A 138 4.27 8.23 6.35
CA ALA A 138 5.34 9.21 6.55
C ALA A 138 4.77 10.63 6.54
N ASN A 139 4.94 11.37 7.63
CA ASN A 139 4.57 12.78 7.68
C ASN A 139 5.50 13.61 6.79
N ASP A 140 4.96 14.61 6.11
CA ASP A 140 5.76 15.59 5.38
C ASP A 140 5.89 16.89 6.18
N ALA A 141 6.98 17.00 6.95
CA ALA A 141 7.28 18.18 7.75
C ALA A 141 7.43 19.47 6.91
N THR A 142 7.68 19.36 5.60
CA THR A 142 7.77 20.52 4.72
C THR A 142 6.38 21.13 4.45
N VAL A 143 5.32 20.33 4.54
CA VAL A 143 3.93 20.77 4.34
C VAL A 143 3.36 21.26 5.65
N LYS A 144 3.31 22.58 5.85
CA LYS A 144 2.71 23.21 7.04
C LYS A 144 3.25 22.64 8.36
N GLY A 145 4.55 22.32 8.41
CA GLY A 145 5.20 21.73 9.57
C GLY A 145 4.77 20.28 9.87
N GLY A 146 4.20 19.56 8.89
CA GLY A 146 3.67 18.21 9.09
C GLY A 146 2.41 18.18 9.96
N THR A 147 1.72 19.30 10.12
CA THR A 147 0.52 19.39 10.97
C THR A 147 -0.66 18.62 10.36
N TYR A 148 -1.46 17.99 11.22
CA TYR A 148 -2.64 17.23 10.81
C TYR A 148 -3.81 18.15 10.48
N TYR A 149 -4.14 18.24 9.19
CA TYR A 149 -5.41 18.75 8.71
C TYR A 149 -6.49 17.64 8.81
N PRO A 150 -7.79 17.98 8.69
CA PRO A 150 -8.86 16.98 8.69
C PRO A 150 -8.63 15.84 7.69
N VAL A 151 -8.15 16.16 6.48
CA VAL A 151 -7.85 15.15 5.46
C VAL A 151 -6.61 14.31 5.78
N THR A 152 -5.67 14.85 6.56
CA THR A 152 -4.48 14.12 7.03
C THR A 152 -4.90 13.00 7.98
N VAL A 153 -5.82 13.29 8.91
CA VAL A 153 -6.42 12.28 9.80
C VAL A 153 -7.13 11.21 8.95
N LYS A 154 -8.00 11.63 8.04
CA LYS A 154 -8.73 10.70 7.17
C LYS A 154 -7.80 9.78 6.36
N LYS A 155 -6.73 10.34 5.78
CA LYS A 155 -5.73 9.58 5.00
C LYS A 155 -4.95 8.60 5.88
N HIS A 156 -4.57 9.00 7.10
CA HIS A 156 -3.91 8.13 8.06
C HIS A 156 -4.82 6.96 8.49
N LEU A 157 -6.09 7.25 8.83
CA LEU A 157 -7.06 6.21 9.18
C LEU A 157 -7.31 5.24 8.02
N ARG A 158 -7.37 5.75 6.78
CA ARG A 158 -7.50 4.89 5.60
C ARG A 158 -6.29 3.96 5.43
N ALA A 159 -5.07 4.43 5.72
CA ALA A 159 -3.88 3.58 5.70
C ALA A 159 -3.97 2.43 6.73
N GLN A 160 -4.44 2.72 7.94
CA GLN A 160 -4.65 1.71 8.98
C GLN A 160 -5.76 0.72 8.64
N GLU A 161 -6.83 1.19 7.99
CA GLU A 161 -7.91 0.31 7.53
C GLU A 161 -7.40 -0.67 6.46
N ILE A 162 -6.60 -0.20 5.50
CA ILE A 162 -5.93 -1.07 4.52
C ILE A 162 -5.01 -2.07 5.23
N ALA A 163 -4.24 -1.61 6.23
CA ALA A 163 -3.39 -2.48 7.03
C ALA A 163 -4.19 -3.60 7.70
N GLN A 164 -5.33 -3.26 8.30
CA GLN A 164 -6.21 -4.21 8.95
C GLN A 164 -6.77 -5.25 7.98
N GLN A 165 -7.37 -4.78 6.89
CA GLN A 165 -8.06 -5.61 5.91
C GLN A 165 -7.12 -6.58 5.18
N ASN A 166 -5.84 -6.23 5.07
CA ASN A 166 -4.84 -7.01 4.34
C ASN A 166 -3.77 -7.63 5.26
N HIS A 167 -3.91 -7.49 6.58
CA HIS A 167 -2.99 -8.01 7.59
C HIS A 167 -1.52 -7.60 7.33
N LEU A 168 -1.30 -6.31 7.07
CA LEU A 168 0.00 -5.73 6.73
C LEU A 168 0.60 -5.00 7.95
N PRO A 169 1.84 -5.30 8.35
CA PRO A 169 2.56 -4.52 9.37
C PRO A 169 2.62 -3.03 9.02
N CYS A 170 2.53 -2.18 10.04
CA CYS A 170 2.57 -0.73 9.89
C CYS A 170 3.93 -0.16 10.30
N ILE A 171 4.49 0.74 9.48
CA ILE A 171 5.67 1.54 9.78
C ILE A 171 5.29 3.02 9.74
N TYR A 172 5.43 3.70 10.86
CA TYR A 172 5.14 5.12 11.00
C TYR A 172 6.46 5.92 11.06
N LEU A 173 6.74 6.70 10.02
CA LEU A 173 7.83 7.67 9.98
C LEU A 173 7.30 9.02 10.45
N VAL A 174 7.41 9.26 11.75
CA VAL A 174 6.75 10.39 12.42
C VAL A 174 7.66 11.60 12.44
N ASP A 175 7.14 12.70 11.91
CA ASP A 175 7.78 14.01 11.82
C ASP A 175 6.68 15.08 11.65
N SER A 176 5.97 15.38 12.75
CA SER A 176 4.75 16.18 12.74
C SER A 176 4.73 17.22 13.85
N GLY A 177 4.39 18.46 13.52
CA GLY A 177 4.17 19.56 14.47
C GLY A 177 2.82 19.52 15.22
N GLY A 178 2.07 18.41 15.16
CA GLY A 178 0.80 18.26 15.87
C GLY A 178 -0.44 18.50 15.00
N ALA A 179 -1.51 19.06 15.57
CA ALA A 179 -2.78 19.29 14.88
C ALA A 179 -2.88 20.69 14.26
N ASN A 180 -3.62 20.82 13.16
CA ASN A 180 -3.98 22.13 12.61
C ASN A 180 -4.99 22.84 13.52
N LEU A 181 -4.50 23.68 14.44
CA LEU A 181 -5.31 24.34 15.46
C LEU A 181 -6.51 25.13 14.91
N PRO A 182 -6.41 25.88 13.79
CA PRO A 182 -7.57 26.58 13.24
C PRO A 182 -8.73 25.65 12.87
N ARG A 183 -8.46 24.36 12.61
CA ARG A 183 -9.43 23.33 12.23
C ARG A 183 -9.57 22.23 13.28
N GLN A 184 -9.19 22.51 14.53
CA GLN A 184 -9.16 21.49 15.59
C GLN A 184 -10.49 20.74 15.78
N ALA A 185 -11.64 21.40 15.56
CA ALA A 185 -12.95 20.78 15.70
C ALA A 185 -13.19 19.63 14.71
N ASP A 186 -12.54 19.70 13.53
CA ASP A 186 -12.60 18.70 12.47
C ASP A 186 -11.38 17.74 12.51
N VAL A 187 -10.53 17.88 13.53
CA VAL A 187 -9.31 17.07 13.70
C VAL A 187 -9.34 16.28 15.00
N PHE A 188 -9.99 16.77 16.06
CA PHE A 188 -9.82 16.25 17.42
C PHE A 188 -11.00 15.43 17.98
N PRO A 189 -12.25 15.95 18.05
CA PRO A 189 -13.23 15.43 19.01
C PRO A 189 -14.00 14.17 18.60
N ASP A 190 -14.19 13.91 17.31
CA ASP A 190 -15.14 12.89 16.85
C ASP A 190 -14.55 11.48 16.77
N ARG A 191 -15.40 10.47 16.64
CA ARG A 191 -15.06 9.04 16.64
C ARG A 191 -14.00 8.65 15.60
N ASP A 192 -14.03 9.32 14.45
CA ASP A 192 -13.13 9.08 13.32
C ASP A 192 -12.11 10.22 13.15
N HIS A 193 -11.82 10.94 14.24
CA HIS A 193 -10.81 11.99 14.33
C HIS A 193 -9.49 11.46 14.92
N PHE A 194 -8.53 12.35 15.24
CA PHE A 194 -7.13 12.02 15.53
C PHE A 194 -6.96 10.91 16.57
N GLY A 195 -7.78 10.88 17.63
CA GLY A 195 -7.72 9.85 18.67
C GLY A 195 -7.95 8.42 18.15
N ARG A 196 -8.65 8.28 17.02
CA ARG A 196 -8.90 6.99 16.38
C ARG A 196 -7.63 6.29 15.90
N ILE A 197 -6.58 7.04 15.59
CA ILE A 197 -5.27 6.49 15.19
C ILE A 197 -4.74 5.57 16.29
N PHE A 198 -4.79 6.01 17.55
CA PHE A 198 -4.30 5.25 18.70
C PHE A 198 -5.18 4.04 19.00
N PHE A 199 -6.50 4.20 18.91
CA PHE A 199 -7.45 3.10 19.04
C PHE A 199 -7.17 2.00 18.00
N ASN A 200 -6.96 2.38 16.74
CA ASN A 200 -6.64 1.45 15.67
C ASN A 200 -5.28 0.78 15.90
N GLN A 201 -4.24 1.51 16.34
CA GLN A 201 -2.94 0.91 16.68
C GLN A 201 -3.06 -0.18 17.74
N ALA A 202 -3.82 0.07 18.81
CA ALA A 202 -4.06 -0.92 19.85
C ALA A 202 -4.80 -2.17 19.31
N ARG A 203 -5.81 -1.97 18.46
CA ARG A 203 -6.55 -3.07 17.84
C ARG A 203 -5.71 -3.89 16.87
N LEU A 204 -5.00 -3.22 15.95
CA LEU A 204 -4.09 -3.88 15.01
C LEU A 204 -3.04 -4.71 15.76
N SER A 205 -2.45 -4.15 16.81
CA SER A 205 -1.53 -4.88 17.67
C SER A 205 -2.17 -6.12 18.31
N SER A 206 -3.40 -6.00 18.83
CA SER A 206 -4.14 -7.15 19.40
C SER A 206 -4.49 -8.22 18.37
N GLU A 207 -4.58 -7.86 17.09
CA GLU A 207 -4.80 -8.76 15.96
C GLU A 207 -3.48 -9.38 15.44
N GLY A 208 -2.34 -9.08 16.06
CA GLY A 208 -1.02 -9.57 15.66
C GLY A 208 -0.37 -8.78 14.53
N ILE A 209 -0.94 -7.64 14.13
CA ILE A 209 -0.39 -6.76 13.10
C ILE A 209 0.60 -5.79 13.74
N ALA A 210 1.89 -6.01 13.48
CA ALA A 210 2.97 -5.24 14.10
C ALA A 210 2.89 -3.74 13.82
N GLN A 211 3.18 -2.94 14.85
CA GLN A 211 3.20 -1.48 14.80
C GLN A 211 4.64 -1.00 15.07
N VAL A 212 5.33 -0.50 14.05
CA VAL A 212 6.70 0.02 14.15
C VAL A 212 6.67 1.53 13.99
N LYS A 213 7.34 2.28 14.88
CA LYS A 213 7.41 3.74 14.81
C LYS A 213 8.87 4.18 14.80
N ALA A 214 9.24 5.02 13.84
CA ALA A 214 10.49 5.75 13.81
C ALA A 214 10.17 7.24 13.96
N ALA A 215 10.52 7.82 15.11
CA ALA A 215 10.51 9.27 15.30
C ALA A 215 11.78 9.83 14.67
N THR A 216 11.64 10.57 13.58
CA THR A 216 12.78 11.07 12.78
C THR A 216 12.81 12.59 12.82
N GLY A 217 13.96 13.16 13.19
CA GLY A 217 14.18 14.60 13.18
C GLY A 217 13.47 15.39 14.26
N GLU A 218 13.29 14.79 15.43
CA GLU A 218 12.96 15.49 16.68
C GLU A 218 14.22 16.25 17.16
N GLU A 219 14.26 17.56 16.98
CA GLU A 219 15.24 18.43 17.64
C GLU A 219 14.67 18.87 18.99
N VAL A 220 15.17 18.27 20.07
CA VAL A 220 14.70 18.50 21.43
C VAL A 220 15.92 18.96 22.23
N SER A 221 15.85 20.14 22.85
CA SER A 221 16.95 20.64 23.67
C SER A 221 17.12 19.80 24.93
N ALA A 222 18.27 19.90 25.60
CA ALA A 222 18.53 19.15 26.85
C ALA A 222 17.57 19.51 28.00
N GLU A 223 16.91 20.67 27.93
CA GLU A 223 15.89 21.15 28.88
C GLU A 223 14.47 20.68 28.52
N ASP A 224 14.26 20.17 27.30
CA ASP A 224 12.95 19.79 26.82
C ASP A 224 12.54 18.38 27.29
N LEU A 225 11.31 18.30 27.83
CA LEU A 225 10.63 17.09 28.27
C LEU A 225 10.23 16.22 27.06
N GLY A 226 11.18 15.52 26.43
CA GLY A 226 10.81 14.57 25.36
C GLY A 226 11.90 14.07 24.42
N GLY A 227 13.18 14.41 24.65
CA GLY A 227 14.25 14.03 23.74
C GLY A 227 14.56 12.52 23.72
N ALA A 228 15.29 12.08 22.69
CA ALA A 228 15.68 10.67 22.51
C ALA A 228 16.41 10.09 23.74
N ASP A 229 17.29 10.88 24.38
CA ASP A 229 18.00 10.45 25.60
C ASP A 229 17.06 10.21 26.79
N LEU A 230 16.06 11.09 26.98
CA LEU A 230 15.06 10.91 28.03
C LEU A 230 14.29 9.60 27.82
N HIS A 231 13.79 9.38 26.59
CA HIS A 231 12.90 8.26 26.32
C HIS A 231 13.61 6.91 26.17
N CYS A 232 14.85 6.88 25.68
CA CYS A 232 15.63 5.64 25.58
C CYS A 232 16.34 5.27 26.89
N ARG A 233 16.79 6.24 27.70
CA ARG A 233 17.62 5.95 28.89
C ARG A 233 16.86 6.02 30.21
N LYS A 234 15.79 6.81 30.30
CA LYS A 234 15.10 7.07 31.58
C LYS A 234 13.67 6.54 31.58
N SER A 235 12.83 6.98 30.63
CA SER A 235 11.39 6.65 30.69
C SER A 235 11.03 5.30 30.07
N GLY A 236 11.84 4.79 29.12
CA GLY A 236 11.55 3.54 28.40
C GLY A 236 10.38 3.64 27.41
N VAL A 237 10.04 4.85 26.96
CA VAL A 237 8.95 5.07 25.98
C VAL A 237 9.40 4.70 24.56
N THR A 238 10.71 4.70 24.30
CA THR A 238 11.31 4.34 23.01
C THR A 238 12.34 3.23 23.19
N ASP A 239 12.34 2.25 22.29
CA ASP A 239 13.13 1.02 22.44
C ASP A 239 14.54 1.09 21.81
N HIS A 240 14.73 1.96 20.83
CA HIS A 240 15.97 2.05 20.06
C HIS A 240 16.43 3.50 19.91
N TYR A 241 17.71 3.76 20.23
CA TYR A 241 18.34 5.07 20.07
C TYR A 241 19.01 5.16 18.70
N ALA A 242 18.46 6.02 17.83
CA ALA A 242 19.04 6.31 16.52
C ALA A 242 19.94 7.55 16.58
N LEU A 243 20.96 7.60 15.71
CA LEU A 243 21.90 8.74 15.63
C LEU A 243 21.47 9.77 14.59
N ASP A 244 20.80 9.30 13.54
CA ASP A 244 20.29 10.09 12.43
C ASP A 244 19.14 9.32 11.76
N ASP A 245 18.54 9.92 10.73
CA ASP A 245 17.47 9.30 9.96
C ASP A 245 17.89 7.96 9.33
N ASN A 246 19.12 7.81 8.84
CA ASN A 246 19.57 6.55 8.22
C ASN A 246 19.65 5.42 9.23
N HIS A 247 20.19 5.70 10.42
CA HIS A 247 20.23 4.73 11.51
C HIS A 247 18.82 4.37 11.97
N ALA A 248 17.90 5.34 12.06
CA ALA A 248 16.50 5.07 12.41
C ALA A 248 15.82 4.14 11.39
N LEU A 249 16.02 4.39 10.09
CA LEU A 249 15.49 3.54 9.02
C LEU A 249 16.11 2.13 9.04
N HIS A 250 17.41 2.02 9.32
CA HIS A 250 18.07 0.73 9.51
C HIS A 250 17.45 -0.07 10.68
N LEU A 251 17.20 0.59 11.82
CA LEU A 251 16.57 -0.03 12.98
C LEU A 251 15.12 -0.45 12.68
N ALA A 252 14.37 0.35 11.93
CA ALA A 252 13.03 0.00 11.47
C ALA A 252 13.05 -1.26 10.57
N ARG A 253 13.99 -1.34 9.61
CA ARG A 253 14.20 -2.55 8.79
C ARG A 253 14.53 -3.77 9.66
N LYS A 254 15.40 -3.60 10.65
CA LYS A 254 15.77 -4.66 11.60
C LYS A 254 14.56 -5.16 12.40
N ALA A 255 13.69 -4.27 12.87
CA ALA A 255 12.45 -4.63 13.55
C ALA A 255 11.54 -5.46 12.65
N VAL A 256 11.33 -5.02 11.39
CA VAL A 256 10.50 -5.75 10.41
C VAL A 256 11.06 -7.14 10.10
N ARG A 257 12.38 -7.25 9.92
CA ARG A 257 13.06 -8.55 9.70
C ARG A 257 12.81 -9.55 10.83
N SER A 258 12.57 -9.08 12.06
CA SER A 258 12.37 -9.93 13.23
C SER A 258 10.91 -10.36 13.47
N LEU A 259 9.95 -9.93 12.64
CA LEU A 259 8.52 -10.17 12.85
C LEU A 259 8.09 -11.64 12.71
N ASN A 260 8.97 -12.53 12.22
CA ASN A 260 8.61 -13.92 11.86
C ASN A 260 7.35 -13.96 10.97
N TYR A 261 7.20 -12.96 10.10
CA TYR A 261 6.03 -12.78 9.27
C TYR A 261 5.94 -13.89 8.23
N LYS A 262 4.77 -14.51 8.12
CA LYS A 262 4.46 -15.53 7.11
C LYS A 262 3.19 -15.14 6.38
N LYS A 263 3.32 -14.84 5.10
CA LYS A 263 2.15 -14.61 4.24
C LYS A 263 1.51 -15.94 3.93
N ASN A 264 0.30 -16.17 4.46
CA ASN A 264 -0.51 -17.32 4.09
C ASN A 264 -1.35 -16.96 2.87
N LEU A 265 -1.16 -17.69 1.79
CA LEU A 265 -1.92 -17.53 0.56
C LEU A 265 -2.92 -18.66 0.50
N ASP A 266 -4.20 -18.33 0.61
CA ASP A 266 -5.30 -19.28 0.44
C ASP A 266 -5.86 -19.20 -0.99
N VAL A 267 -4.95 -19.11 -1.97
CA VAL A 267 -5.28 -18.99 -3.39
C VAL A 267 -4.33 -19.87 -4.21
N THR A 268 -4.85 -20.41 -5.32
CA THR A 268 -4.02 -21.07 -6.33
C THR A 268 -3.18 -20.02 -7.03
N VAL A 269 -1.88 -20.26 -7.17
CA VAL A 269 -0.94 -19.37 -7.88
C VAL A 269 -0.49 -20.10 -9.14
N GLU A 270 -0.71 -19.47 -10.28
CA GLU A 270 -0.22 -19.91 -11.59
C GLU A 270 0.95 -19.02 -12.04
N ALA A 271 1.70 -19.48 -13.04
CA ALA A 271 2.76 -18.66 -13.62
C ALA A 271 2.13 -17.46 -14.35
N PRO A 272 2.60 -16.22 -14.08
CA PRO A 272 2.03 -15.04 -14.73
C PRO A 272 2.28 -15.08 -16.23
N GLU A 273 1.27 -14.68 -17.00
CA GLU A 273 1.33 -14.56 -18.46
C GLU A 273 0.93 -13.14 -18.85
N ALA A 274 1.77 -12.44 -19.60
CA ALA A 274 1.45 -11.08 -20.03
C ALA A 274 0.13 -11.05 -20.87
N PRO A 275 -0.68 -9.98 -20.76
CA PRO A 275 -1.81 -9.78 -21.67
C PRO A 275 -1.36 -9.82 -23.14
N LEU A 276 -2.19 -10.37 -24.03
CA LEU A 276 -1.88 -10.48 -25.46
C LEU A 276 -1.88 -9.13 -26.18
N PHE A 277 -2.59 -8.15 -25.62
CA PHE A 277 -2.75 -6.83 -26.20
C PHE A 277 -2.03 -5.75 -25.37
N PRO A 278 -1.38 -4.77 -26.00
CA PRO A 278 -0.70 -3.68 -25.30
C PRO A 278 -1.63 -2.84 -24.40
N ALA A 279 -1.18 -2.51 -23.19
CA ALA A 279 -1.98 -1.73 -22.25
C ALA A 279 -2.15 -0.24 -22.65
N ASP A 280 -1.27 0.31 -23.48
CA ASP A 280 -1.37 1.67 -24.00
C ASP A 280 -2.53 1.85 -24.99
N GLU A 281 -2.97 0.78 -25.65
CA GLU A 281 -4.18 0.80 -26.49
C GLU A 281 -5.45 1.18 -25.70
N LEU A 282 -5.45 1.05 -24.36
CA LEU A 282 -6.54 1.51 -23.50
C LEU A 282 -6.87 3.00 -23.71
N TYR A 283 -5.88 3.82 -24.09
CA TYR A 283 -6.10 5.24 -24.35
C TYR A 283 -7.02 5.45 -25.56
N GLY A 284 -6.84 4.67 -26.62
CA GLY A 284 -7.67 4.73 -27.83
C GLY A 284 -9.02 4.03 -27.67
N ILE A 285 -9.11 3.02 -26.81
CA ILE A 285 -10.36 2.27 -26.54
C ILE A 285 -11.33 3.10 -25.68
N VAL A 286 -10.86 3.59 -24.54
CA VAL A 286 -11.73 4.24 -23.54
C VAL A 286 -11.97 5.71 -23.89
N GLY A 287 -10.91 6.44 -24.25
CA GLY A 287 -10.97 7.89 -24.49
C GLY A 287 -11.50 8.69 -23.29
N ASP A 288 -11.76 9.98 -23.49
CA ASP A 288 -12.30 10.89 -22.46
C ASP A 288 -13.80 11.22 -22.64
N ASN A 289 -14.39 10.79 -23.75
CA ASN A 289 -15.77 11.12 -24.09
C ASN A 289 -16.75 10.15 -23.45
N LEU A 290 -17.34 10.57 -22.33
CA LEU A 290 -18.31 9.78 -21.54
C LEU A 290 -19.60 9.37 -22.28
N LYS A 291 -19.85 9.90 -23.49
CA LYS A 291 -21.01 9.53 -24.31
C LYS A 291 -20.71 8.42 -25.32
N ARG A 292 -19.44 8.07 -25.52
CA ARG A 292 -19.02 7.00 -26.43
C ARG A 292 -19.04 5.67 -25.67
N ASN A 293 -19.73 4.69 -26.25
CA ASN A 293 -19.69 3.32 -25.75
C ASN A 293 -18.48 2.60 -26.34
N PHE A 294 -17.93 1.67 -25.57
CA PHE A 294 -16.89 0.72 -25.98
C PHE A 294 -17.20 -0.64 -25.36
N ASP A 295 -16.64 -1.71 -25.90
CA ASP A 295 -16.77 -3.04 -25.29
C ASP A 295 -15.78 -3.16 -24.12
N ILE A 296 -16.30 -3.40 -22.91
CA ILE A 296 -15.48 -3.58 -21.71
C ILE A 296 -14.54 -4.79 -21.81
N ARG A 297 -14.87 -5.78 -22.66
CA ARG A 297 -14.00 -6.94 -22.92
C ARG A 297 -12.64 -6.54 -23.51
N GLU A 298 -12.58 -5.44 -24.26
CA GLU A 298 -11.31 -4.89 -24.77
C GLU A 298 -10.43 -4.35 -23.64
N VAL A 299 -11.03 -3.83 -22.57
CA VAL A 299 -10.28 -3.39 -21.39
C VAL A 299 -9.81 -4.60 -20.58
N ILE A 300 -10.69 -5.57 -20.33
CA ILE A 300 -10.36 -6.81 -19.61
C ILE A 300 -9.17 -7.51 -20.29
N ALA A 301 -9.20 -7.62 -21.62
CA ALA A 301 -8.16 -8.26 -22.41
C ALA A 301 -6.75 -7.65 -22.24
N ARG A 302 -6.65 -6.38 -21.84
CA ARG A 302 -5.37 -5.66 -21.66
C ARG A 302 -4.89 -5.62 -20.21
N ILE A 303 -5.66 -6.22 -19.30
CA ILE A 303 -5.39 -6.24 -17.85
C ILE A 303 -5.09 -7.66 -17.37
N VAL A 304 -5.84 -8.66 -17.83
CA VAL A 304 -5.79 -10.02 -17.27
C VAL A 304 -4.74 -10.91 -17.95
N ASP A 305 -4.28 -11.93 -17.22
CA ASP A 305 -3.19 -12.79 -17.66
C ASP A 305 -3.55 -13.54 -18.95
N GLY A 306 -2.68 -13.46 -19.95
CA GLY A 306 -2.88 -14.07 -21.27
C GLY A 306 -4.17 -13.63 -22.00
N SER A 307 -4.78 -12.52 -21.57
CA SER A 307 -6.11 -12.08 -22.04
C SER A 307 -7.20 -13.16 -21.89
N LYS A 308 -7.06 -14.06 -20.91
CA LYS A 308 -7.97 -15.19 -20.67
C LYS A 308 -9.09 -14.79 -19.71
N PHE A 309 -10.35 -14.92 -20.13
CA PHE A 309 -11.49 -14.58 -19.28
C PHE A 309 -12.65 -15.56 -19.51
N ASP A 310 -13.03 -16.30 -18.46
CA ASP A 310 -14.15 -17.23 -18.48
C ASP A 310 -15.44 -16.50 -18.12
N GLU A 311 -16.13 -16.00 -19.14
CA GLU A 311 -17.32 -15.18 -18.97
C GLU A 311 -18.53 -15.99 -18.50
N PHE A 312 -19.08 -15.61 -17.35
CA PHE A 312 -20.28 -16.20 -16.79
C PHE A 312 -21.54 -15.57 -17.39
N LYS A 313 -22.47 -16.40 -17.87
CA LYS A 313 -23.75 -15.97 -18.47
C LYS A 313 -23.60 -14.96 -19.61
N ALA A 314 -22.62 -15.14 -20.49
CA ALA A 314 -22.30 -14.22 -21.60
C ALA A 314 -23.49 -13.76 -22.47
N PHE A 315 -24.58 -14.55 -22.53
CA PHE A 315 -25.78 -14.23 -23.32
C PHE A 315 -26.99 -13.77 -22.48
N TYR A 316 -26.79 -13.37 -21.21
CA TYR A 316 -27.86 -12.93 -20.32
C TYR A 316 -27.44 -11.72 -19.49
N GLY A 317 -28.16 -10.59 -19.63
CA GLY A 317 -27.85 -9.36 -18.91
C GLY A 317 -26.59 -8.68 -19.46
N ASP A 318 -26.60 -8.37 -20.76
CA ASP A 318 -25.47 -7.86 -21.55
C ASP A 318 -24.89 -6.51 -21.09
N THR A 319 -25.56 -5.82 -20.17
CA THR A 319 -25.09 -4.58 -19.54
C THR A 319 -24.07 -4.80 -18.42
N LEU A 320 -23.84 -6.05 -17.97
CA LEU A 320 -22.87 -6.40 -16.94
C LEU A 320 -22.06 -7.64 -17.35
N VAL A 321 -20.76 -7.45 -17.57
CA VAL A 321 -19.82 -8.55 -17.83
C VAL A 321 -19.30 -9.11 -16.50
N THR A 322 -19.42 -10.41 -16.30
CA THR A 322 -18.91 -11.13 -15.12
C THR A 322 -18.15 -12.37 -15.55
N GLY A 323 -17.10 -12.75 -14.82
CA GLY A 323 -16.31 -13.92 -15.18
C GLY A 323 -15.13 -14.17 -14.24
N LEU A 324 -14.42 -15.26 -14.50
CA LEU A 324 -13.23 -15.69 -13.78
C LEU A 324 -11.99 -15.47 -14.63
N THR A 325 -10.86 -15.17 -14.00
CA THR A 325 -9.58 -14.91 -14.68
C THR A 325 -8.40 -15.02 -13.72
N GLY A 326 -7.20 -15.18 -14.28
CA GLY A 326 -5.94 -15.02 -13.57
C GLY A 326 -5.46 -13.56 -13.65
N LEU A 327 -4.76 -13.10 -12.62
CA LEU A 327 -4.13 -11.78 -12.62
C LEU A 327 -2.78 -11.86 -11.92
N GLU A 328 -1.76 -11.30 -12.57
CA GLU A 328 -0.37 -11.37 -12.16
C GLU A 328 -0.18 -11.07 -10.67
N ARG A 329 0.70 -11.87 -10.06
CA ARG A 329 1.32 -11.55 -8.78
C ARG A 329 2.81 -11.31 -8.98
N HIS A 330 3.24 -10.06 -8.80
CA HIS A 330 4.66 -9.75 -8.66
C HIS A 330 5.20 -10.30 -7.34
N GLU A 331 5.76 -11.49 -7.37
CA GLU A 331 6.73 -11.91 -6.36
C GLU A 331 8.07 -11.27 -6.73
N GLY A 332 8.43 -10.16 -6.08
CA GLY A 332 9.80 -9.65 -6.17
C GLY A 332 10.73 -10.78 -5.76
N GLU A 333 11.62 -11.20 -6.67
CA GLU A 333 12.59 -12.26 -6.41
C GLU A 333 13.27 -11.99 -5.07
N SER A 334 13.06 -12.89 -4.13
CA SER A 334 13.81 -12.91 -2.89
C SER A 334 15.26 -13.26 -3.26
N LEU A 335 16.06 -12.26 -3.61
CA LEU A 335 17.52 -12.36 -3.63
C LEU A 335 17.98 -12.55 -2.19
N MET A 336 17.78 -13.76 -1.67
CA MET A 336 18.60 -14.28 -0.57
C MET A 336 19.94 -14.66 -1.18
N THR A 337 20.91 -13.75 -1.03
CA THR A 337 22.33 -14.10 -0.97
C THR A 337 22.92 -13.50 0.28
#